data_AF-A0A428TS26-F1
#
_entry.id   AF-A0A428TS26-F1
#
_cell.length_a   1.000
_cell.length_b   1.000
_cell.length_c   1.000
_cell.angle_alpha   90.00
_cell.angle_beta   90.00
_cell.angle_gamma   90.00
#
_symmetry.space_group_name_H-M   'P 1'
#
loop_
_entity.id
_entity.type
_entity.pdbx_description
1 polymer ?
#
loop_
_entity_poly.entity_id
_entity_poly.type
_entity_poly.pdbx_seq_one_letter_code
_entity_poly.pdbx_strand_id
1 'polypeptide(L)'
;MVCEDKEPYPAPGFAPGKSSQPAAVGFLDLPGMVRDGIYKHVLTVEHPVYLFQDFGPRVEAFAPDKPKWWIALLYTNRQISSEAKAALYANNNFHLMGNPQKHGALLQSFLGCIGSPNANSLSRLCIGFPVTEKAQGQPGSVIITQDSLQSLTLVREQCTALKILEMQLSKENSGLLAGAREEDAQLVRDALLRIDAQLKTISSVKKIVVRLYMKDVPSFVVDAMQGLEWVVLDG
;
A
#
# COMPACT_ATOMS: atom_id res chain seq x y z
N MET A 1 45.64 -81.99 -29.86
CA MET A 1 45.16 -81.19 -28.71
C MET A 1 45.27 -79.73 -29.09
N VAL A 2 44.20 -79.19 -29.67
CA VAL A 2 43.98 -77.76 -29.93
C VAL A 2 42.49 -77.54 -29.70
N CYS A 3 42.15 -76.62 -28.82
CA CYS A 3 40.83 -76.40 -28.25
C CYS A 3 39.90 -75.67 -29.24
N GLU A 4 38.66 -76.15 -29.34
CA GLU A 4 37.57 -75.47 -30.06
C GLU A 4 37.00 -74.33 -29.22
N ASP A 5 36.87 -73.16 -29.85
CA ASP A 5 36.23 -71.96 -29.30
C ASP A 5 34.70 -72.17 -29.20
N LYS A 6 34.16 -72.05 -27.99
CA LYS A 6 32.72 -72.00 -27.73
C LYS A 6 32.20 -70.57 -27.82
N GLU A 7 31.20 -70.34 -28.66
CA GLU A 7 30.44 -69.08 -28.69
C GLU A 7 29.76 -68.80 -27.33
N PRO A 8 29.72 -67.54 -26.86
CA PRO A 8 29.01 -67.19 -25.64
C PRO A 8 27.53 -66.93 -25.91
N TYR A 9 26.66 -67.57 -25.12
CA TYR A 9 25.23 -67.27 -25.02
C TYR A 9 24.98 -65.80 -24.65
N PRO A 10 23.95 -65.13 -25.21
CA PRO A 10 23.60 -63.78 -24.79
C PRO A 10 22.90 -63.81 -23.43
N ALA A 11 23.36 -62.98 -22.49
CA ALA A 11 22.69 -62.75 -21.22
C ALA A 11 21.33 -62.07 -21.44
N PRO A 12 20.28 -62.40 -20.66
CA PRO A 12 19.02 -61.67 -20.72
C PRO A 12 19.25 -60.23 -20.26
N GLY A 13 19.07 -59.28 -21.17
CA GLY A 13 19.10 -57.86 -20.87
C GLY A 13 17.97 -57.51 -19.90
N PHE A 14 18.31 -57.16 -18.68
CA PHE A 14 17.43 -56.41 -17.80
C PHE A 14 17.20 -55.04 -18.44
N ALA A 15 16.08 -54.87 -19.15
CA ALA A 15 15.59 -53.55 -19.48
C ALA A 15 15.23 -52.86 -18.15
N PRO A 16 15.85 -51.72 -17.80
CA PRO A 16 15.40 -50.96 -16.65
C PRO A 16 13.98 -50.50 -16.98
N GLY A 17 13.01 -50.99 -16.19
CA GLY A 17 11.63 -50.53 -16.27
C GLY A 17 11.63 -49.02 -16.26
N LYS A 18 10.96 -48.40 -17.24
CA LYS A 18 10.70 -46.97 -17.26
C LYS A 18 9.98 -46.64 -15.95
N SER A 19 10.73 -46.18 -14.95
CA SER A 19 10.14 -45.51 -13.79
C SER A 19 9.44 -44.30 -14.35
N SER A 20 8.10 -44.34 -14.40
CA SER A 20 7.28 -43.16 -14.61
C SER A 20 7.65 -42.18 -13.51
N GLN A 21 8.49 -41.19 -13.83
CA GLN A 21 8.69 -40.06 -12.94
C GLN A 21 7.30 -39.47 -12.68
N PRO A 22 6.89 -39.24 -11.42
CA PRO A 22 5.66 -38.52 -11.17
C PRO A 22 5.76 -37.21 -11.93
N ALA A 23 4.76 -36.90 -12.75
CA ALA A 23 4.71 -35.65 -13.49
C ALA A 23 4.97 -34.52 -12.49
N ALA A 24 6.08 -33.82 -12.67
CA ALA A 24 6.47 -32.77 -11.74
C ALA A 24 5.41 -31.66 -11.85
N VAL A 25 4.52 -31.59 -10.88
CA VAL A 25 3.52 -30.53 -10.77
C VAL A 25 4.27 -29.24 -10.49
N GLY A 26 4.24 -28.32 -11.45
CA GLY A 26 4.82 -27.00 -11.33
C GLY A 26 3.94 -26.07 -10.51
N PHE A 27 4.51 -24.96 -10.05
CA PHE A 27 3.76 -23.97 -9.27
C PHE A 27 2.53 -23.40 -10.02
N LEU A 28 2.63 -23.21 -11.33
CA LEU A 28 1.54 -22.69 -12.16
C LEU A 28 0.42 -23.71 -12.42
N ASP A 29 0.67 -25.00 -12.13
CA ASP A 29 -0.35 -26.06 -12.22
C ASP A 29 -1.28 -26.06 -11.00
N LEU A 30 -0.90 -25.35 -9.92
CA LEU A 30 -1.76 -25.14 -8.75
C LEU A 30 -2.97 -24.26 -9.12
N PRO A 31 -4.17 -24.49 -8.56
CA PRO A 31 -5.30 -23.59 -8.76
C PRO A 31 -4.98 -22.15 -8.34
N GLY A 32 -5.55 -21.16 -9.06
CA GLY A 32 -5.27 -19.74 -8.80
C GLY A 32 -5.48 -19.32 -7.34
N MET A 33 -6.56 -19.79 -6.71
CA MET A 33 -6.84 -19.53 -5.29
C MET A 33 -5.72 -20.01 -4.35
N VAL A 34 -5.09 -21.15 -4.67
CA VAL A 34 -3.96 -21.67 -3.87
C VAL A 34 -2.73 -20.79 -4.09
N ARG A 35 -2.46 -20.38 -5.33
CA ARG A 35 -1.35 -19.46 -5.64
C ARG A 35 -1.54 -18.11 -4.94
N ASP A 36 -2.75 -17.55 -4.96
CA ASP A 36 -3.10 -16.31 -4.25
C ASP A 36 -2.85 -16.42 -2.74
N GLY A 37 -3.20 -17.56 -2.13
CA GLY A 37 -2.90 -17.85 -0.73
C GLY A 37 -1.39 -17.84 -0.45
N ILE A 38 -0.60 -18.45 -1.33
CA ILE A 38 0.87 -18.48 -1.23
C ILE A 38 1.44 -17.07 -1.39
N TYR A 39 1.00 -16.31 -2.41
CA TYR A 39 1.46 -14.94 -2.61
C TYR A 39 1.14 -14.04 -1.42
N LYS A 40 -0.08 -14.13 -0.89
CA LYS A 40 -0.47 -13.38 0.30
C LYS A 40 0.43 -13.73 1.49
N HIS A 41 0.71 -15.01 1.71
CA HIS A 41 1.57 -15.43 2.82
C HIS A 41 3.01 -14.92 2.67
N VAL A 42 3.57 -14.94 1.47
CA VAL A 42 4.97 -14.54 1.22
C VAL A 42 5.14 -13.03 1.13
N LEU A 43 4.17 -12.32 0.55
CA LEU A 43 4.28 -10.90 0.18
C LEU A 43 3.65 -9.95 1.17
N THR A 44 2.88 -10.42 2.15
CA THR A 44 2.31 -9.53 3.17
C THR A 44 3.30 -9.35 4.31
N VAL A 45 3.61 -8.10 4.64
CA VAL A 45 4.32 -7.74 5.86
C VAL A 45 3.35 -7.18 6.90
N GLU A 46 3.66 -7.40 8.17
CA GLU A 46 2.86 -6.89 9.29
C GLU A 46 2.98 -5.36 9.41
N HIS A 47 4.21 -4.87 9.36
CA HIS A 47 4.51 -3.44 9.41
C HIS A 47 4.21 -2.74 8.08
N PRO A 48 3.90 -1.43 8.11
CA PRO A 48 3.75 -0.66 6.90
C PRO A 48 4.98 -0.68 6.00
N VAL A 49 4.72 -0.54 4.71
CA VAL A 49 5.72 -0.31 3.68
C VAL A 49 5.89 1.19 3.53
N TYR A 50 6.95 1.70 4.14
CA TYR A 50 7.31 3.10 4.11
C TYR A 50 7.88 3.48 2.76
N LEU A 51 7.28 4.48 2.14
CA LEU A 51 7.66 5.04 0.85
C LEU A 51 8.32 6.39 1.07
N PHE A 52 9.46 6.63 0.45
CA PHE A 52 10.17 7.91 0.56
C PHE A 52 10.91 8.23 -0.74
N GLN A 53 11.37 9.47 -0.85
CA GLN A 53 12.10 9.96 -2.01
C GLN A 53 13.11 11.00 -1.54
N ASP A 54 14.34 10.56 -1.30
CA ASP A 54 15.42 11.41 -0.79
C ASP A 54 16.19 12.09 -1.93
N PHE A 55 16.60 11.31 -2.94
CA PHE A 55 17.43 11.78 -4.05
C PHE A 55 16.88 11.32 -5.42
N GLY A 56 16.55 12.29 -6.28
CA GLY A 56 16.13 12.02 -7.66
C GLY A 56 14.67 11.57 -7.82
N PRO A 57 14.28 11.08 -9.01
CA PRO A 57 12.88 10.77 -9.33
C PRO A 57 12.40 9.41 -8.81
N ARG A 58 13.26 8.64 -8.15
CA ARG A 58 12.96 7.25 -7.78
C ARG A 58 12.30 7.19 -6.41
N VAL A 59 11.15 6.52 -6.35
CA VAL A 59 10.51 6.16 -5.07
C VAL A 59 11.22 4.95 -4.49
N GLU A 60 11.63 5.08 -3.23
CA GLU A 60 12.25 4.03 -2.43
C GLU A 60 11.25 3.47 -1.41
N ALA A 61 11.46 2.21 -1.02
CA ALA A 61 10.57 1.51 -0.11
C ALA A 61 11.35 0.77 0.98
N PHE A 62 10.87 0.89 2.22
CA PHE A 62 11.41 0.23 3.40
C PHE A 62 10.27 -0.44 4.19
N ALA A 63 10.52 -1.63 4.72
CA ALA A 63 9.63 -2.31 5.65
C ALA A 63 10.48 -3.05 6.69
N PRO A 64 10.28 -2.82 8.00
CA PRO A 64 11.13 -3.40 9.06
C PRO A 64 11.27 -4.93 8.98
N ASP A 65 10.15 -5.63 8.80
CA ASP A 65 10.11 -7.10 8.87
C ASP A 65 10.01 -7.79 7.50
N LYS A 66 10.47 -7.13 6.43
CA LYS A 66 10.41 -7.75 5.11
C LYS A 66 11.36 -8.97 5.03
N PRO A 67 10.88 -10.13 4.55
CA PRO A 67 11.73 -11.28 4.33
C PRO A 67 12.94 -11.00 3.43
N LYS A 68 14.01 -11.78 3.59
CA LYS A 68 15.11 -11.80 2.62
C LYS A 68 14.53 -12.22 1.26
N TRP A 69 14.76 -11.41 0.23
CA TRP A 69 14.19 -11.59 -1.11
C TRP A 69 12.66 -11.48 -1.20
N TRP A 70 12.04 -10.69 -0.30
CA TRP A 70 10.59 -10.47 -0.26
C TRP A 70 9.93 -10.27 -1.63
N ILE A 71 10.52 -9.43 -2.49
CA ILE A 71 9.98 -9.12 -3.82
C ILE A 71 10.58 -9.96 -4.96
N ALA A 72 11.39 -10.98 -4.69
CA ALA A 72 12.04 -11.76 -5.74
C ALA A 72 11.05 -12.51 -6.65
N LEU A 73 9.89 -12.90 -6.10
CA LEU A 73 8.81 -13.52 -6.89
C LEU A 73 8.36 -12.64 -8.06
N LEU A 74 8.43 -11.32 -7.91
CA LEU A 74 8.03 -10.37 -8.96
C LEU A 74 8.93 -10.45 -10.21
N TYR A 75 10.10 -11.07 -10.11
CA TYR A 75 11.11 -11.15 -11.16
C TYR A 75 11.27 -12.55 -11.77
N THR A 76 10.38 -13.49 -11.44
CA THR A 76 10.50 -14.90 -11.88
C THR A 76 9.94 -15.13 -13.29
N ASN A 77 8.64 -14.90 -13.48
CA ASN A 77 7.90 -15.11 -14.73
C ASN A 77 6.78 -14.06 -14.84
N ARG A 78 6.30 -13.76 -16.06
CA ARG A 78 5.25 -12.77 -16.31
C ARG A 78 3.94 -13.05 -15.56
N GLN A 79 3.46 -14.29 -15.55
CA GLN A 79 2.23 -14.65 -14.85
C GLN A 79 2.41 -14.51 -13.35
N ILE A 80 3.49 -15.10 -12.80
CA ILE A 80 3.83 -14.98 -11.38
C ILE A 80 3.99 -13.50 -10.99
N SER A 81 4.68 -12.70 -11.79
CA SER A 81 4.89 -11.27 -11.55
C SER A 81 3.57 -10.51 -11.46
N SER A 82 2.63 -10.80 -12.36
CA SER A 82 1.30 -10.17 -12.38
C SER A 82 0.47 -10.53 -11.15
N GLU A 83 0.35 -11.83 -10.86
CA GLU A 83 -0.42 -12.34 -9.71
C GLU A 83 0.20 -11.87 -8.37
N ALA A 84 1.52 -11.95 -8.26
CA ALA A 84 2.27 -11.52 -7.08
C ALA A 84 2.17 -10.01 -6.83
N LYS A 85 2.24 -9.17 -7.86
CA LYS A 85 2.05 -7.71 -7.70
C LYS A 85 0.66 -7.39 -7.18
N ALA A 86 -0.39 -8.00 -7.73
CA ALA A 86 -1.74 -7.82 -7.25
C ALA A 86 -1.84 -8.17 -5.74
N ALA A 87 -1.27 -9.29 -5.32
CA ALA A 87 -1.22 -9.68 -3.92
C ALA A 87 -0.41 -8.71 -3.05
N LEU A 88 0.75 -8.23 -3.52
CA LEU A 88 1.58 -7.26 -2.80
C LEU A 88 0.81 -5.97 -2.52
N TYR A 89 0.21 -5.36 -3.55
CA TYR A 89 -0.47 -4.07 -3.39
C TYR A 89 -1.82 -4.20 -2.65
N ALA A 90 -2.51 -5.34 -2.80
CA ALA A 90 -3.78 -5.57 -2.14
C ALA A 90 -3.67 -5.92 -0.66
N ASN A 91 -2.53 -6.45 -0.20
CA ASN A 91 -2.42 -6.96 1.18
C ASN A 91 -1.49 -6.12 2.07
N ASN A 92 -0.70 -5.20 1.53
CA ASN A 92 0.18 -4.35 2.34
C ASN A 92 -0.43 -2.97 2.60
N ASN A 93 0.07 -2.30 3.63
CA ASN A 93 -0.25 -0.90 3.94
C ASN A 93 0.93 -0.03 3.51
N PHE A 94 0.71 0.92 2.61
CA PHE A 94 1.78 1.79 2.10
C PHE A 94 1.73 3.14 2.78
N HIS A 95 2.83 3.56 3.37
CA HIS A 95 2.93 4.78 4.18
C HIS A 95 3.85 5.78 3.52
N LEU A 96 3.34 6.96 3.19
CA LEU A 96 4.16 8.04 2.65
C LEU A 96 4.96 8.66 3.78
N MET A 97 6.29 8.59 3.69
CA MET A 97 7.22 9.19 4.63
C MET A 97 7.82 10.47 4.07
N GLY A 98 8.30 11.30 4.98
CA GLY A 98 9.06 12.51 4.67
C GLY A 98 8.29 13.76 5.08
N ASN A 99 8.60 14.88 4.41
CA ASN A 99 7.92 16.14 4.65
C ASN A 99 6.48 16.05 4.08
N PRO A 100 5.43 16.30 4.88
CA PRO A 100 4.05 16.31 4.40
C PRO A 100 3.81 17.20 3.17
N GLN A 101 4.57 18.28 2.99
CA GLN A 101 4.51 19.16 1.82
C GLN A 101 4.97 18.49 0.52
N LYS A 102 5.72 17.38 0.60
CA LYS A 102 6.18 16.58 -0.54
C LYS A 102 5.33 15.34 -0.75
N HIS A 103 4.34 15.07 0.11
CA HIS A 103 3.53 13.85 0.02
C HIS A 103 2.73 13.80 -1.28
N GLY A 104 2.25 14.93 -1.82
CA GLY A 104 1.57 14.95 -3.13
C GLY A 104 2.47 14.47 -4.27
N ALA A 105 3.69 15.00 -4.36
CA ALA A 105 4.67 14.61 -5.37
C ALA A 105 5.15 13.15 -5.21
N LEU A 106 5.36 12.72 -3.96
CA LEU A 106 5.71 11.33 -3.64
C LEU A 106 4.58 10.37 -4.04
N LEU A 107 3.33 10.72 -3.71
CA LEU A 107 2.14 9.94 -4.08
C LEU A 107 2.06 9.79 -5.60
N GLN A 108 2.16 10.90 -6.33
CA GLN A 108 2.11 10.90 -7.78
C GLN A 108 3.22 10.03 -8.39
N SER A 109 4.44 10.15 -7.87
CA SER A 109 5.59 9.37 -8.33
C SER A 109 5.39 7.88 -8.05
N PHE A 110 4.90 7.53 -6.85
CA PHE A 110 4.61 6.15 -6.48
C PHE A 110 3.55 5.52 -7.37
N LEU A 111 2.41 6.19 -7.54
CA LEU A 111 1.30 5.70 -8.38
C LEU A 111 1.75 5.56 -9.84
N GLY A 112 2.55 6.49 -10.34
CA GLY A 112 3.17 6.41 -11.66
C GLY A 112 4.14 5.23 -11.79
N CYS A 113 4.96 4.95 -10.78
CA CYS A 113 5.91 3.84 -10.77
C CYS A 113 5.22 2.46 -10.77
N ILE A 114 4.15 2.30 -9.98
CA ILE A 114 3.44 1.01 -9.91
C ILE A 114 2.48 0.83 -11.08
N GLY A 115 1.98 1.93 -11.66
CA GLY A 115 1.04 1.93 -12.76
C GLY A 115 -0.41 1.63 -12.35
N SER A 116 -1.35 2.03 -13.21
CA SER A 116 -2.78 1.99 -12.91
C SER A 116 -3.32 0.63 -12.44
N PRO A 117 -2.95 -0.54 -13.02
CA PRO A 117 -3.47 -1.83 -12.54
C PRO A 117 -3.10 -2.13 -11.08
N ASN A 118 -1.90 -1.72 -10.66
CA ASN A 118 -1.41 -1.94 -9.30
C ASN A 118 -1.94 -0.90 -8.33
N ALA A 119 -2.07 0.36 -8.76
CA ALA A 119 -2.73 1.42 -7.99
C ALA A 119 -4.19 1.05 -7.67
N ASN A 120 -4.90 0.51 -8.66
CA ASN A 120 -6.26 -0.02 -8.49
C ASN A 120 -6.34 -1.27 -7.61
N SER A 121 -5.21 -1.89 -7.25
CA SER A 121 -5.18 -3.02 -6.32
C SER A 121 -4.91 -2.59 -4.88
N LEU A 122 -4.50 -1.34 -4.64
CA LEU A 122 -4.21 -0.83 -3.29
C LEU A 122 -5.46 -0.91 -2.42
N SER A 123 -5.38 -1.62 -1.30
CA SER A 123 -6.49 -1.73 -0.34
C SER A 123 -6.31 -0.84 0.89
N ARG A 124 -5.06 -0.48 1.22
CA ARG A 124 -4.68 0.34 2.37
C ARG A 124 -3.56 1.30 1.98
N LEU A 125 -3.75 2.58 2.28
CA LEU A 125 -2.80 3.65 1.98
C LEU A 125 -2.82 4.66 3.12
N CYS A 126 -1.65 5.14 3.52
CA CYS A 126 -1.48 6.19 4.50
C CYS A 126 -0.81 7.41 3.86
N ILE A 127 -1.53 8.53 3.82
CA ILE A 127 -1.08 9.81 3.24
C ILE A 127 -0.89 10.86 4.34
N GLY A 128 -0.37 12.04 3.99
CA GLY A 128 -0.39 13.19 4.90
C GLY A 128 -1.82 13.68 5.13
N PHE A 129 -2.14 14.11 6.35
CA PHE A 129 -3.41 14.76 6.67
C PHE A 129 -3.60 16.02 5.80
N PRO A 130 -4.77 16.22 5.17
CA PRO A 130 -5.04 17.39 4.34
C PRO A 130 -4.91 18.71 5.11
N VAL A 131 -4.10 19.61 4.59
CA VAL A 131 -3.87 20.92 5.21
C VAL A 131 -5.00 21.87 4.85
N THR A 132 -5.48 22.62 5.84
CA THR A 132 -6.46 23.69 5.65
C THR A 132 -5.92 25.03 6.10
N GLU A 133 -6.29 26.08 5.38
CA GLU A 133 -5.87 27.47 5.61
C GLU A 133 -7.09 28.41 5.65
N LYS A 134 -6.94 29.57 6.28
CA LYS A 134 -7.96 30.63 6.22
C LYS A 134 -8.00 31.19 4.80
N ALA A 135 -9.20 31.31 4.23
CA ALA A 135 -9.37 31.88 2.90
C ALA A 135 -8.95 33.37 2.91
N GLN A 136 -8.10 33.77 1.96
CA GLN A 136 -7.71 35.16 1.83
C GLN A 136 -8.92 36.04 1.51
N GLY A 137 -9.13 37.09 2.30
CA GLY A 137 -10.20 38.07 2.07
C GLY A 137 -11.61 37.64 2.46
N GLN A 138 -11.79 36.49 3.11
CA GLN A 138 -13.10 36.03 3.62
C GLN A 138 -12.97 35.57 5.08
N PRO A 139 -13.27 36.45 6.05
CA PRO A 139 -13.22 36.11 7.47
C PRO A 139 -14.10 34.89 7.78
N GLY A 140 -13.53 33.90 8.48
CA GLY A 140 -14.25 32.68 8.87
C GLY A 140 -14.37 31.60 7.79
N SER A 141 -13.86 31.82 6.58
CA SER A 141 -13.85 30.78 5.54
C SER A 141 -12.53 29.98 5.58
N VAL A 142 -12.64 28.66 5.37
CA VAL A 142 -11.51 27.72 5.34
C VAL A 142 -11.39 27.08 3.97
N ILE A 143 -10.18 26.94 3.44
CA ILE A 143 -9.90 26.22 2.20
C ILE A 143 -8.91 25.09 2.45
N ILE A 144 -9.05 23.99 1.70
CA ILE A 144 -8.04 22.93 1.66
C ILE A 144 -6.95 23.39 0.69
N THR A 145 -5.68 23.19 1.05
CA THR A 145 -4.57 23.57 0.18
C THR A 145 -4.62 22.80 -1.14
N GLN A 146 -4.10 23.42 -2.21
CA GLN A 146 -4.13 22.81 -3.54
C GLN A 146 -3.38 21.47 -3.60
N ASP A 147 -2.25 21.36 -2.88
CA ASP A 147 -1.46 20.12 -2.81
C ASP A 147 -2.24 18.97 -2.12
N SER A 148 -2.98 19.29 -1.04
CA SER A 148 -3.84 18.34 -0.35
C SER A 148 -5.02 17.91 -1.22
N LEU A 149 -5.65 18.86 -1.94
CA LEU A 149 -6.72 18.54 -2.90
C LEU A 149 -6.22 17.67 -4.05
N GLN A 150 -5.03 17.94 -4.58
CA GLN A 150 -4.42 17.13 -5.62
C GLN A 150 -4.14 15.71 -5.13
N SER A 151 -3.61 15.56 -3.92
CA SER A 151 -3.38 14.25 -3.30
C SER A 151 -4.69 13.46 -3.15
N LEU A 152 -5.75 14.07 -2.64
CA LEU A 152 -7.07 13.43 -2.52
C LEU A 152 -7.66 13.06 -3.89
N THR A 153 -7.46 13.91 -4.89
CA THR A 153 -7.88 13.66 -6.27
C THR A 153 -7.14 12.44 -6.86
N LEU A 154 -5.83 12.35 -6.66
CA LEU A 154 -5.04 11.19 -7.10
C LEU A 154 -5.54 9.89 -6.45
N VAL A 155 -5.81 9.91 -5.14
CA VAL A 155 -6.37 8.74 -4.44
C VAL A 155 -7.72 8.35 -5.03
N ARG A 156 -8.62 9.32 -5.24
CA ARG A 156 -9.95 9.08 -5.81
C ARG A 156 -9.89 8.45 -7.19
N GLU A 157 -9.02 8.95 -8.06
CA GLU A 157 -8.99 8.58 -9.47
C GLU A 157 -8.18 7.30 -9.74
N GLN A 158 -7.15 7.01 -8.94
CA GLN A 158 -6.21 5.93 -9.22
C GLN A 158 -6.28 4.75 -8.23
N CYS A 159 -6.87 4.95 -7.04
CA CYS A 159 -6.94 3.91 -6.00
C CYS A 159 -8.38 3.38 -5.84
N THR A 160 -8.95 2.85 -6.92
CA THR A 160 -10.38 2.48 -6.98
C THR A 160 -10.79 1.29 -6.10
N ALA A 161 -9.86 0.47 -5.61
CA ALA A 161 -10.13 -0.60 -4.64
C ALA A 161 -9.73 -0.28 -3.19
N LEU A 162 -9.37 0.98 -2.90
CA LEU A 162 -8.91 1.41 -1.58
C LEU A 162 -10.01 1.25 -0.54
N LYS A 163 -9.79 0.46 0.50
CA LYS A 163 -10.78 0.20 1.56
C LYS A 163 -10.51 1.01 2.81
N ILE A 164 -9.24 1.23 3.15
CA ILE A 164 -8.81 1.97 4.33
C ILE A 164 -7.88 3.08 3.87
N LEU A 165 -8.25 4.32 4.19
CA LEU A 165 -7.40 5.48 4.02
C LEU A 165 -6.95 5.95 5.40
N GLU A 166 -5.65 5.88 5.64
CA GLU A 166 -5.02 6.43 6.83
C GLU A 166 -4.43 7.82 6.51
N MET A 167 -4.43 8.72 7.48
CA MET A 167 -3.93 10.08 7.34
C MET A 167 -3.04 10.42 8.53
N GLN A 168 -1.83 10.88 8.28
CA GLN A 168 -0.87 11.24 9.32
C GLN A 168 -0.99 12.73 9.65
N LEU A 169 -1.36 13.03 10.89
CA LEU A 169 -1.41 14.39 11.42
C LEU A 169 -0.17 14.63 12.28
N SER A 170 0.73 15.48 11.80
CA SER A 170 1.94 15.91 12.47
C SER A 170 1.96 17.44 12.62
N LYS A 171 2.97 17.97 13.32
CA LYS A 171 3.10 19.42 13.53
C LYS A 171 3.26 20.21 12.22
N GLU A 172 3.81 19.57 11.19
CA GLU A 172 4.13 20.20 9.90
C GLU A 172 2.90 20.37 9.01
N ASN A 173 1.86 19.56 9.19
CA ASN A 173 0.62 19.60 8.41
C ASN A 173 -0.63 19.81 9.27
N SER A 174 -0.47 20.18 10.53
CA SER A 174 -1.58 20.43 11.43
C SER A 174 -2.39 21.67 11.09
N GLY A 175 -1.84 22.61 10.31
CA GLY A 175 -2.54 23.81 9.85
C GLY A 175 -3.30 24.51 10.99
N LEU A 176 -4.60 24.71 10.79
CA LEU A 176 -5.51 25.33 11.76
C LEU A 176 -5.82 24.47 12.99
N LEU A 177 -5.43 23.20 13.01
CA LEU A 177 -5.73 22.26 14.11
C LEU A 177 -4.72 22.39 15.25
N ALA A 178 -3.45 22.69 14.95
CA ALA A 178 -2.44 22.83 15.99
C ALA A 178 -2.59 24.13 16.76
N GLY A 179 -2.71 24.02 18.09
CA GLY A 179 -2.85 25.19 18.96
C GLY A 179 -4.20 25.89 18.86
N ALA A 180 -5.19 25.26 18.19
CA ALA A 180 -6.55 25.75 18.15
C ALA A 180 -7.12 25.85 19.56
N ARG A 181 -7.81 26.96 19.83
CA ARG A 181 -8.49 27.19 21.11
C ARG A 181 -9.98 26.92 20.95
N GLU A 182 -10.71 26.91 22.07
CA GLU A 182 -12.17 26.79 22.05
C GLU A 182 -12.85 27.88 21.19
N GLU A 183 -12.26 29.08 21.12
CA GLU A 183 -12.72 30.16 20.24
C GLU A 183 -12.62 29.83 18.73
N ASP A 184 -11.73 28.90 18.36
CA ASP A 184 -11.54 28.42 16.99
C ASP A 184 -12.39 27.16 16.68
N ALA A 185 -13.16 26.63 17.63
CA ALA A 185 -13.83 25.33 17.51
C ALA A 185 -14.76 25.25 16.27
N GLN A 186 -15.47 26.33 15.96
CA GLN A 186 -16.33 26.36 14.77
C GLN A 186 -15.50 26.33 13.47
N LEU A 187 -14.38 27.07 13.43
CA LEU A 187 -13.50 27.12 12.27
C LEU A 187 -12.85 25.75 12.02
N VAL A 188 -12.41 25.08 13.09
CA VAL A 188 -11.89 23.71 13.06
C VAL A 188 -12.96 22.75 12.54
N ARG A 189 -14.19 22.84 13.05
CA ARG A 189 -15.30 22.00 12.60
C ARG A 189 -15.57 22.19 11.10
N ASP A 190 -15.58 23.44 10.63
CA ASP A 190 -15.79 23.76 9.22
C ASP A 190 -14.64 23.22 8.35
N ALA A 191 -13.40 23.27 8.84
CA ALA A 191 -12.24 22.68 8.19
C ALA A 191 -12.40 21.16 8.04
N LEU A 192 -12.73 20.46 9.13
CA LEU A 192 -12.91 19.01 9.14
C LEU A 192 -14.09 18.57 8.26
N LEU A 193 -15.21 19.30 8.27
CA LEU A 193 -16.35 19.03 7.38
C LEU A 193 -16.00 19.18 5.90
N ARG A 194 -15.14 20.14 5.54
CA ARG A 194 -14.65 20.29 4.16
C ARG A 194 -13.77 19.12 3.74
N ILE A 195 -12.88 18.68 4.63
CA ILE A 195 -12.04 17.51 4.38
C ILE A 195 -12.93 16.27 4.23
N ASP A 196 -13.88 16.07 5.14
CA ASP A 196 -14.84 14.97 5.11
C ASP A 196 -15.65 14.92 3.81
N ALA A 197 -16.12 16.07 3.33
CA ALA A 197 -16.80 16.17 2.06
C ALA A 197 -15.93 15.67 0.88
N GLN A 198 -14.63 15.95 0.89
CA GLN A 198 -13.70 15.42 -0.12
C GLN A 198 -13.47 13.91 0.05
N LEU A 199 -13.27 13.44 1.28
CA LEU A 199 -13.06 12.01 1.57
C LEU A 199 -14.26 11.16 1.17
N LYS A 200 -15.48 11.66 1.39
CA LYS A 200 -16.73 11.00 0.97
C LYS A 200 -16.89 10.86 -0.55
N THR A 201 -16.13 11.61 -1.36
CA THR A 201 -16.10 11.41 -2.81
C THR A 201 -15.32 10.17 -3.23
N ILE A 202 -14.53 9.58 -2.33
CA ILE A 202 -13.74 8.37 -2.56
C ILE A 202 -14.59 7.15 -2.17
N SER A 203 -15.52 6.75 -3.05
CA SER A 203 -16.55 5.74 -2.77
C SER A 203 -16.04 4.35 -2.38
N SER A 204 -14.79 4.03 -2.71
CA SER A 204 -14.15 2.76 -2.34
C SER A 204 -13.80 2.67 -0.85
N VAL A 205 -13.52 3.81 -0.21
CA VAL A 205 -13.04 3.89 1.16
C VAL A 205 -14.18 3.60 2.13
N LYS A 206 -13.97 2.61 2.99
CA LYS A 206 -14.92 2.16 4.01
C LYS A 206 -14.54 2.60 5.41
N LYS A 207 -13.26 2.96 5.60
CA LYS A 207 -12.72 3.34 6.91
C LYS A 207 -11.68 4.44 6.73
N ILE A 208 -11.86 5.51 7.48
CA ILE A 208 -10.91 6.62 7.59
C ILE A 208 -10.22 6.50 8.96
N VAL A 209 -8.89 6.58 8.95
CA VAL A 209 -8.08 6.56 10.18
C VAL A 209 -7.19 7.78 10.19
N VAL A 210 -7.14 8.50 11.31
CA VAL A 210 -6.19 9.60 11.55
C VAL A 210 -5.18 9.14 12.59
N ARG A 211 -3.90 9.22 12.25
CA ARG A 211 -2.79 8.94 13.17
C ARG A 211 -2.16 10.23 13.66
N LEU A 212 -2.15 10.42 14.97
CA LEU A 212 -1.61 11.61 15.63
C LEU A 212 -0.13 11.42 15.93
N TYR A 213 0.74 12.10 15.19
CA TYR A 213 2.20 12.16 15.41
C TYR A 213 2.64 13.43 16.13
N MET A 214 1.69 14.14 16.74
CA MET A 214 1.95 15.33 17.54
C MET A 214 1.28 15.20 18.89
N LYS A 215 1.93 15.77 19.91
CA LYS A 215 1.35 15.89 21.24
C LYS A 215 0.36 17.05 21.28
N ASP A 216 -0.55 17.01 22.25
CA ASP A 216 -1.41 18.13 22.62
C ASP A 216 -2.42 18.57 21.54
N VAL A 217 -2.94 17.63 20.75
CA VAL A 217 -4.12 17.90 19.92
C VAL A 217 -5.31 18.19 20.85
N PRO A 218 -5.97 19.35 20.73
CA PRO A 218 -7.10 19.68 21.61
C PRO A 218 -8.20 18.62 21.53
N SER A 219 -8.79 18.26 22.67
CA SER A 219 -9.80 17.19 22.75
C SER A 219 -11.00 17.46 21.82
N PHE A 220 -11.44 18.72 21.71
CA PHE A 220 -12.54 19.09 20.82
C PHE A 220 -12.24 18.80 19.34
N VAL A 221 -10.97 18.80 18.92
CA VAL A 221 -10.55 18.42 17.56
C VAL A 221 -10.71 16.92 17.37
N VAL A 222 -10.27 16.13 18.35
CA VAL A 222 -10.39 14.66 18.35
C VAL A 222 -11.86 14.25 18.36
N ASP A 223 -12.67 14.87 19.23
CA ASP A 223 -14.10 14.63 19.33
C ASP A 223 -14.82 14.99 18.02
N ALA A 224 -14.41 16.08 17.36
CA ALA A 224 -14.95 16.45 16.06
C ALA A 224 -14.60 15.43 14.96
N MET A 225 -13.37 14.92 14.93
CA MET A 225 -12.98 13.85 14.00
C MET A 225 -13.77 12.57 14.25
N GLN A 226 -13.91 12.16 15.52
CA GLN A 226 -14.70 10.98 15.88
C GLN A 226 -16.19 11.15 15.56
N GLY A 227 -16.72 12.37 15.71
CA GLY A 227 -18.08 12.73 15.29
C GLY A 227 -18.31 12.63 13.77
N LEU A 228 -17.25 12.59 12.96
CA LEU A 228 -17.29 12.32 11.52
C LEU A 228 -17.08 10.83 11.20
N GLU A 229 -17.16 9.95 12.21
CA GLU A 229 -16.92 8.51 12.12
C GLU A 229 -15.47 8.14 11.75
N TRP A 230 -14.52 9.05 11.94
CA TRP A 230 -13.11 8.77 11.74
C TRP A 230 -12.52 8.09 12.97
N VAL A 231 -11.64 7.11 12.75
CA VAL A 231 -10.90 6.47 13.84
C VAL A 231 -9.64 7.27 14.11
N VAL A 232 -9.50 7.82 15.31
CA VAL A 232 -8.30 8.57 15.72
C VAL A 232 -7.42 7.67 16.59
N LEU A 233 -6.14 7.54 16.23
CA LEU A 233 -5.15 6.70 16.91
C LEU A 233 -3.89 7.52 17.19
N ASP A 234 -3.18 7.20 18.27
CA ASP A 234 -1.82 7.67 18.48
C ASP A 234 -0.87 7.01 17.45
N GLY A 235 0.03 7.82 16.90
CA GLY A 235 0.97 7.47 15.83
C GLY A 235 2.29 6.91 16.30
#